data_AF-A0A941R9G6-F1
#
_entry.id   AF-A0A941R9G6-F1
#
_cell.length_a   1.000
_cell.length_b   1.000
_cell.length_c   1.000
_cell.angle_alpha   90.00
_cell.angle_beta   90.00
_cell.angle_gamma   90.00
#
_symmetry.space_group_name_H-M   'P 1'
#
loop_
_entity.id
_entity.type
_entity.pdbx_description
1 polymer ?
#
loop_
_entity_poly.entity_id
_entity_poly.type
_entity_poly.pdbx_seq_one_letter_code
_entity_poly.pdbx_strand_id
1 'polypeptide(L)'
;MPELIAFIGWLALLIIVQTLALRPNFLHHFALVALVIGIASLPYLNVRSVGGVVRAWASGTGISNPNVLGMWFGFCTVYFLFWGFQCRTFVWRAASWGVAVGSFYIVTLTVSRAPLLGIALACIVGFRSALKRSFVPVVSFVLVLCLIYVSGVFDEELGQYASRGIEESGRGRLWPAAVERIFNSPWVGVGLDDIRIRTRSGKEMNPHNPVLHIALGAGLIPVICFLGYLVRVGFGVRGMMQRVQVGEASLLLPLVAFGMFELMMLDMAFMSPWVVVIFGLVAGRFEARDPR
;
A
#
# COMPACT_ATOMS: atom_id res chain seq x y z
N MET A 1 -25.23 -5.15 -5.05
CA MET A 1 -25.04 -3.96 -5.91
C MET A 1 -23.74 -3.17 -5.69
N PRO A 2 -23.34 -2.74 -4.47
CA PRO A 2 -22.15 -1.89 -4.29
C PRO A 2 -20.83 -2.58 -4.67
N GLU A 3 -20.73 -3.88 -4.49
CA GLU A 3 -19.51 -4.64 -4.76
C GLU A 3 -19.32 -4.91 -6.27
N LEU A 4 -20.42 -5.07 -7.03
CA LEU A 4 -20.38 -5.12 -8.51
C LEU A 4 -19.86 -3.80 -9.09
N ILE A 5 -20.29 -2.66 -8.54
CA ILE A 5 -19.79 -1.32 -8.92
C ILE A 5 -18.29 -1.22 -8.60
N ALA A 6 -17.85 -1.74 -7.46
CA ALA A 6 -16.44 -1.77 -7.09
C ALA A 6 -15.59 -2.61 -8.07
N PHE A 7 -16.11 -3.77 -8.49
CA PHE A 7 -15.44 -4.63 -9.47
C PHE A 7 -15.34 -4.00 -10.86
N ILE A 8 -16.44 -3.43 -11.37
CA ILE A 8 -16.45 -2.70 -12.64
C ILE A 8 -15.52 -1.49 -12.57
N GLY A 9 -15.55 -0.76 -11.46
CA GLY A 9 -14.64 0.35 -11.21
C GLY A 9 -13.18 -0.07 -11.23
N TRP A 10 -12.86 -1.25 -10.70
CA TRP A 10 -11.50 -1.80 -10.75
C TRP A 10 -11.07 -2.20 -12.17
N LEU A 11 -11.94 -2.85 -12.95
CA LEU A 11 -11.65 -3.16 -14.35
C LEU A 11 -11.42 -1.90 -15.18
N ALA A 12 -12.30 -0.90 -15.02
CA ALA A 12 -12.14 0.40 -15.68
C ALA A 12 -10.83 1.07 -15.25
N LEU A 13 -10.49 1.04 -13.96
CA LEU A 13 -9.24 1.57 -13.44
C LEU A 13 -8.02 0.90 -14.09
N LEU A 14 -8.00 -0.44 -14.20
CA LEU A 14 -6.92 -1.15 -14.87
C LEU A 14 -6.76 -0.73 -16.33
N ILE A 15 -7.85 -0.65 -17.08
CA ILE A 15 -7.84 -0.25 -18.50
C ILE A 15 -7.30 1.18 -18.64
N ILE A 16 -7.79 2.10 -17.81
CA ILE A 16 -7.35 3.50 -17.79
C ILE A 16 -5.86 3.58 -17.46
N VAL A 17 -5.41 2.87 -16.42
CA VAL A 17 -4.01 2.84 -16.01
C VAL A 17 -3.12 2.30 -17.12
N GLN A 18 -3.49 1.21 -17.78
CA GLN A 18 -2.70 0.64 -18.88
C GLN A 18 -2.61 1.59 -20.07
N THR A 19 -3.70 2.29 -20.37
CA THR A 19 -3.74 3.29 -21.45
C THR A 19 -2.87 4.51 -21.12
N LEU A 20 -2.94 5.00 -19.88
CA LEU A 20 -2.20 6.17 -19.44
C LEU A 20 -0.73 5.87 -19.12
N ALA A 21 -0.39 4.62 -18.80
CA ALA A 21 0.99 4.18 -18.57
C ALA A 21 1.92 4.41 -19.77
N LEU A 22 1.36 4.56 -20.97
CA LEU A 22 2.10 4.91 -22.19
C LEU A 22 2.53 6.40 -22.23
N ARG A 23 1.94 7.25 -21.38
CA ARG A 23 2.24 8.68 -21.35
C ARG A 23 3.51 8.96 -20.53
N PRO A 24 4.37 9.88 -20.98
CA PRO A 24 5.54 10.27 -20.21
C PRO A 24 5.12 10.92 -18.88
N ASN A 25 5.89 10.65 -17.83
CA ASN A 25 5.70 11.18 -16.49
C ASN A 25 4.35 10.80 -15.83
N PHE A 26 3.69 9.73 -16.29
CA PHE A 26 2.39 9.34 -15.75
C PHE A 26 2.44 9.08 -14.25
N LEU A 27 3.51 8.43 -13.76
CA LEU A 27 3.66 8.12 -12.34
C LEU A 27 3.77 9.40 -11.49
N HIS A 28 4.51 10.41 -11.98
CA HIS A 28 4.64 11.68 -11.30
C HIS A 28 3.33 12.45 -11.22
N HIS A 29 2.61 12.58 -12.35
CA HIS A 29 1.30 13.24 -12.35
C HIS A 29 0.31 12.52 -11.42
N PHE A 30 0.31 11.19 -11.45
CA PHE A 30 -0.51 10.39 -10.54
C PHE A 30 -0.15 10.66 -9.08
N ALA A 31 1.14 10.70 -8.73
CA ALA A 31 1.58 10.95 -7.36
C ALA A 31 1.18 12.35 -6.86
N LEU A 32 1.22 13.36 -7.72
CA LEU A 32 0.73 14.70 -7.40
C LEU A 32 -0.79 14.71 -7.15
N VAL A 33 -1.57 14.03 -7.99
CA VAL A 33 -3.02 13.91 -7.78
C VAL A 33 -3.33 13.13 -6.50
N ALA A 34 -2.62 12.04 -6.24
CA ALA A 34 -2.77 11.27 -5.01
C ALA A 34 -2.45 12.11 -3.77
N LEU A 35 -1.43 12.96 -3.83
CA LEU A 35 -1.10 13.91 -2.76
C LEU A 35 -2.24 14.92 -2.57
N VAL A 36 -2.76 15.52 -3.64
CA VAL A 36 -3.86 16.49 -3.56
C VAL A 36 -5.10 15.86 -2.93
N ILE A 37 -5.45 14.63 -3.32
CA ILE A 37 -6.55 13.86 -2.71
C ILE A 37 -6.28 13.64 -1.21
N GLY A 38 -5.05 13.26 -0.86
CA GLY A 38 -4.63 13.10 0.53
C GLY A 38 -4.78 14.40 1.33
N ILE A 39 -4.25 15.51 0.82
CA ILE A 39 -4.34 16.84 1.46
C ILE A 39 -5.80 17.27 1.62
N ALA A 40 -6.64 17.06 0.59
CA ALA A 40 -8.07 17.37 0.65
C ALA A 40 -8.82 16.57 1.72
N SER A 41 -8.28 15.44 2.16
CA SER A 41 -8.84 14.66 3.27
C SER A 41 -8.45 15.16 4.66
N LEU A 42 -7.40 16.00 4.77
CA LEU A 42 -6.88 16.48 6.06
C LEU A 42 -7.90 17.28 6.89
N PRO A 43 -8.76 18.15 6.31
CA PRO A 43 -9.81 18.84 7.07
C PRO A 43 -10.81 17.89 7.76
N TYR A 44 -10.87 16.65 7.31
CA TYR A 44 -11.75 15.61 7.84
C TYR A 44 -11.05 14.69 8.86
N LEU A 45 -9.81 15.01 9.22
CA LEU A 45 -9.08 14.28 10.26
C LEU A 45 -9.77 14.43 11.59
N ASN A 46 -10.02 13.29 12.22
CA ASN A 46 -10.62 13.19 13.53
C ASN A 46 -9.89 12.10 14.32
N VAL A 47 -9.53 12.42 15.55
CA VAL A 47 -8.81 11.50 16.44
C VAL A 47 -9.83 10.78 17.30
N ARG A 48 -9.83 9.45 17.25
CA ARG A 48 -10.80 8.61 17.97
C ARG A 48 -10.07 7.58 18.81
N SER A 49 -10.57 7.34 20.02
CA SER A 49 -10.16 6.21 20.85
C SER A 49 -11.06 5.01 20.57
N VAL A 50 -10.47 3.92 20.09
CA VAL A 50 -11.19 2.65 19.83
C VAL A 50 -10.40 1.53 20.49
N GLY A 51 -11.01 0.82 21.44
CA GLY A 51 -10.34 -0.27 22.16
C GLY A 51 -9.16 0.20 23.02
N GLY A 52 -9.17 1.45 23.49
CA GLY A 52 -8.08 2.05 24.26
C GLY A 52 -6.94 2.60 23.40
N VAL A 53 -7.00 2.44 22.07
CA VAL A 53 -5.99 2.97 21.15
C VAL A 53 -6.49 4.25 20.48
N VAL A 54 -5.72 5.33 20.58
CA VAL A 54 -6.00 6.63 19.98
C VAL A 54 -5.43 6.67 18.56
N ARG A 55 -6.28 6.91 17.55
CA ARG A 55 -5.89 6.85 16.13
C ARG A 55 -6.55 7.97 15.33
N ALA A 56 -5.84 8.47 14.31
CA ALA A 56 -6.39 9.42 13.36
C ALA A 56 -7.19 8.74 12.23
N TRP A 57 -8.36 9.30 11.91
CA TRP A 57 -9.29 8.87 10.86
C TRP A 57 -9.65 10.05 9.97
N ALA A 58 -9.80 9.86 8.66
CA ALA A 58 -10.34 10.90 7.76
C ALA A 58 -11.87 10.73 7.59
N SER A 59 -12.63 11.06 8.63
CA SER A 59 -14.07 10.75 8.74
C SER A 59 -14.90 11.35 7.60
N GLY A 60 -15.77 10.56 6.95
CA GLY A 60 -16.60 11.05 5.84
C GLY A 60 -15.92 11.08 4.48
N THR A 61 -14.68 10.57 4.38
CA THR A 61 -13.95 10.44 3.11
C THR A 61 -13.85 8.98 2.65
N GLY A 62 -13.50 8.77 1.38
CA GLY A 62 -13.19 7.44 0.83
C GLY A 62 -11.93 6.79 1.41
N ILE A 63 -11.13 7.53 2.18
CA ILE A 63 -9.90 7.06 2.86
C ILE A 63 -10.02 7.18 4.39
N SER A 64 -11.21 6.90 4.91
CA SER A 64 -11.56 7.17 6.31
C SER A 64 -10.92 6.22 7.32
N ASN A 65 -10.67 4.96 6.96
CA ASN A 65 -10.00 3.96 7.82
C ASN A 65 -8.52 4.34 8.05
N PRO A 66 -7.98 4.30 9.29
CA PRO A 66 -6.59 4.67 9.59
C PRO A 66 -5.57 3.82 8.83
N ASN A 67 -5.86 2.54 8.58
CA ASN A 67 -4.99 1.68 7.80
C ASN A 67 -4.94 2.15 6.33
N VAL A 68 -6.09 2.51 5.76
CA VAL A 68 -6.18 3.01 4.37
C VAL A 68 -5.53 4.39 4.25
N LEU A 69 -5.81 5.28 5.20
CA LEU A 69 -5.19 6.59 5.31
C LEU A 69 -3.67 6.49 5.44
N GLY A 70 -3.19 5.63 6.33
CA GLY A 70 -1.77 5.40 6.55
C GLY A 70 -1.08 4.78 5.33
N MET A 71 -1.75 3.89 4.60
CA MET A 71 -1.22 3.36 3.34
C MET A 71 -1.17 4.42 2.23
N TRP A 72 -2.19 5.29 2.15
CA TRP A 72 -2.24 6.37 1.16
C TRP A 72 -1.11 7.39 1.37
N PHE A 73 -0.94 7.88 2.60
CA PHE A 73 0.16 8.76 2.95
C PHE A 73 1.50 8.03 2.98
N GLY A 74 1.52 6.71 3.21
CA GLY A 74 2.72 5.88 3.07
C GLY A 74 3.21 5.82 1.63
N PHE A 75 2.32 5.67 0.64
CA PHE A 75 2.67 5.79 -0.77
C PHE A 75 3.28 7.16 -1.09
N CYS A 76 2.65 8.24 -0.63
CA CYS A 76 3.16 9.60 -0.82
C CYS A 76 4.56 9.75 -0.19
N THR A 77 4.75 9.25 1.03
CA THR A 77 6.03 9.26 1.74
C THR A 77 7.12 8.59 0.91
N VAL A 78 6.90 7.36 0.46
CA VAL A 78 7.89 6.60 -0.34
C VAL A 78 8.16 7.31 -1.65
N TYR A 79 7.12 7.74 -2.36
CA TYR A 79 7.27 8.40 -3.65
C TYR A 79 8.12 9.67 -3.55
N PHE A 80 7.74 10.61 -2.68
CA PHE A 80 8.41 11.91 -2.56
C PHE A 80 9.80 11.82 -1.92
N LEU A 81 10.03 10.83 -1.04
CA LEU A 81 11.37 10.54 -0.52
C LEU A 81 12.34 10.21 -1.65
N PHE A 82 11.99 9.23 -2.48
CA PHE A 82 12.85 8.78 -3.58
C PHE A 82 12.90 9.77 -4.75
N TRP A 83 11.82 10.51 -5.00
CA TRP A 83 11.82 11.60 -5.98
C TRP A 83 12.75 12.75 -5.58
N GLY A 84 12.81 13.08 -4.29
CA GLY A 84 13.72 14.12 -3.79
C GLY A 84 15.19 13.83 -4.11
N PHE A 85 15.62 12.57 -4.07
CA PHE A 85 16.98 12.18 -4.48
C PHE A 85 17.27 12.39 -5.97
N GLN A 86 16.25 12.40 -6.82
CA GLN A 86 16.40 12.61 -8.27
C GLN A 86 16.33 14.08 -8.68
N CYS A 87 15.78 14.95 -7.81
CA CYS A 87 15.65 16.37 -8.08
C CYS A 87 17.05 17.02 -8.21
N ARG A 88 17.26 17.77 -9.31
CA ARG A 88 18.53 18.48 -9.57
C ARG A 88 18.65 19.76 -8.76
N THR A 89 17.56 20.52 -8.64
CA THR A 89 17.53 21.78 -7.90
C THR A 89 17.27 21.54 -6.42
N PHE A 90 17.95 22.30 -5.56
CA PHE A 90 17.77 22.23 -4.11
C PHE A 90 16.32 22.51 -3.69
N VAL A 91 15.64 23.48 -4.30
CA VAL A 91 14.27 23.86 -3.97
C VAL A 91 13.30 22.68 -4.13
N TRP A 92 13.25 22.06 -5.32
CA TRP A 92 12.37 20.90 -5.56
C TRP A 92 12.73 19.68 -4.71
N ARG A 93 14.02 19.49 -4.38
CA ARG A 93 14.48 18.44 -3.47
C ARG A 93 13.94 18.66 -2.05
N ALA A 94 14.15 19.87 -1.51
CA ALA A 94 13.69 20.25 -0.19
C ALA A 94 12.16 20.18 -0.08
N ALA A 95 11.44 20.67 -1.09
CA ALA A 95 9.98 20.58 -1.15
C ALA A 95 9.49 19.12 -1.15
N SER A 96 10.11 18.25 -1.97
CA SER A 96 9.75 16.82 -2.02
C SER A 96 9.99 16.14 -0.68
N TRP A 97 11.13 16.38 -0.04
CA TRP A 97 11.41 15.83 1.28
C TRP A 97 10.51 16.40 2.37
N GLY A 98 10.14 17.69 2.30
CA GLY A 98 9.14 18.28 3.18
C GLY A 98 7.78 17.58 3.06
N VAL A 99 7.33 17.31 1.83
CA VAL A 99 6.11 16.53 1.57
C VAL A 99 6.23 15.10 2.10
N ALA A 100 7.39 14.46 1.93
CA ALA A 100 7.62 13.10 2.44
C ALA A 100 7.55 13.05 3.97
N VAL A 101 8.18 14.02 4.66
CA VAL A 101 8.14 14.12 6.12
C VAL A 101 6.72 14.42 6.62
N GLY A 102 6.02 15.37 5.99
CA GLY A 102 4.63 15.68 6.33
C GLY A 102 3.70 14.48 6.13
N SER A 103 3.88 13.74 5.03
CA SER A 103 3.13 12.50 4.78
C SER A 103 3.44 11.43 5.83
N PHE A 104 4.72 11.25 6.17
CA PHE A 104 5.15 10.29 7.19
C PHE A 104 4.56 10.61 8.56
N TYR A 105 4.49 11.89 8.91
CA TYR A 105 3.84 12.34 10.14
C TYR A 105 2.34 11.95 10.18
N ILE A 106 1.61 12.08 9.07
CA ILE A 106 0.23 11.58 9.02
C ILE A 106 0.18 10.06 9.21
N VAL A 107 1.13 9.32 8.65
CA VAL A 107 1.22 7.85 8.85
C VAL A 107 1.37 7.50 10.33
N THR A 108 2.21 8.21 11.09
CA THR A 108 2.41 7.93 12.52
C THR A 108 1.13 8.18 13.33
N LEU A 109 0.36 9.24 12.99
CA LEU A 109 -0.92 9.53 13.64
C LEU A 109 -1.99 8.44 13.42
N THR A 110 -1.86 7.62 12.37
CA THR A 110 -2.82 6.53 12.13
C THR A 110 -2.64 5.33 13.07
N VAL A 111 -1.51 5.28 13.78
CA VAL A 111 -1.08 4.15 14.62
C VAL A 111 -1.25 2.81 13.87
N SER A 112 -0.94 2.81 12.57
CA SER A 112 -1.05 1.62 11.73
C SER A 112 0.34 1.00 11.52
N ARG A 113 0.48 -0.27 11.92
CA ARG A 113 1.73 -1.04 11.80
C ARG A 113 2.10 -1.30 10.35
N ALA A 114 1.09 -1.52 9.51
CA ALA A 114 1.27 -1.96 8.14
C ALA A 114 1.96 -0.91 7.23
N PRO A 115 1.55 0.36 7.18
CA PRO A 115 2.25 1.36 6.38
C PRO A 115 3.67 1.63 6.87
N LEU A 116 3.95 1.58 8.18
CA LEU A 116 5.32 1.72 8.69
C LEU A 116 6.24 0.60 8.20
N LEU A 117 5.81 -0.66 8.34
CA LEU A 117 6.57 -1.80 7.84
C LEU A 117 6.73 -1.75 6.33
N GLY A 118 5.69 -1.35 5.60
CA GLY A 118 5.75 -1.13 4.16
C GLY A 118 6.80 -0.09 3.78
N ILE A 119 6.81 1.07 4.43
CA ILE A 119 7.79 2.14 4.19
C ILE A 119 9.21 1.63 4.48
N ALA A 120 9.40 0.92 5.59
CA ALA A 120 10.71 0.34 5.93
C ALA A 120 11.21 -0.64 4.85
N LEU A 121 10.33 -1.53 4.35
CA LEU A 121 10.66 -2.45 3.26
C LEU A 121 10.98 -1.70 1.96
N ALA A 122 10.20 -0.66 1.63
CA ALA A 122 10.45 0.19 0.47
C ALA A 122 11.81 0.88 0.57
N CYS A 123 12.17 1.40 1.75
CA CYS A 123 13.48 1.98 2.03
C CYS A 123 14.60 0.95 1.82
N ILE A 124 14.48 -0.27 2.35
CA ILE A 124 15.47 -1.34 2.15
C ILE A 124 15.66 -1.63 0.66
N VAL A 125 14.56 -1.76 -0.10
CA VAL A 125 14.61 -2.07 -1.53
C VAL A 125 15.16 -0.91 -2.36
N GLY A 126 14.80 0.33 -2.02
CA GLY A 126 15.25 1.53 -2.73
C GLY A 126 16.71 1.87 -2.44
N PHE A 127 17.16 1.70 -1.19
CA PHE A 127 18.55 1.95 -0.79
C PHE A 127 19.47 0.74 -0.98
N ARG A 128 19.00 -0.37 -1.57
CA ARG A 128 19.77 -1.62 -1.73
C ARG A 128 21.20 -1.45 -2.30
N SER A 129 21.42 -0.46 -3.18
CA SER A 129 22.74 -0.17 -3.75
C SER A 129 23.66 0.52 -2.73
N ALA A 130 23.12 1.40 -1.90
CA ALA A 130 23.84 2.03 -0.78
C ALA A 130 24.11 1.00 0.33
N LEU A 131 23.11 0.18 0.69
CA LEU A 131 23.25 -0.90 1.69
C LEU A 131 24.37 -1.89 1.35
N LYS A 132 24.56 -2.19 0.05
CA LYS A 132 25.63 -3.08 -0.42
C LYS A 132 27.02 -2.44 -0.39
N ARG A 133 27.12 -1.11 -0.47
CA ARG A 133 28.40 -0.38 -0.57
C ARG A 133 28.86 0.19 0.75
N SER A 134 27.96 0.48 1.68
CA SER A 134 28.32 1.02 3.00
C SER A 134 27.26 0.64 4.03
N PHE A 135 27.67 -0.08 5.07
CA PHE A 135 26.85 -0.40 6.23
C PHE A 135 26.67 0.82 7.16
N VAL A 136 27.59 1.79 7.08
CA VAL A 136 27.63 2.98 7.95
C VAL A 136 26.34 3.82 7.93
N PRO A 137 25.73 4.17 6.77
CA PRO A 137 24.48 4.95 6.75
C PRO A 137 23.31 4.22 7.43
N VAL A 138 23.30 2.88 7.38
CA VAL A 138 22.29 2.05 8.04
C VAL A 138 22.47 2.10 9.53
N VAL A 139 23.71 1.92 10.00
CA VAL A 139 24.07 2.01 11.41
C VAL A 139 23.76 3.41 11.93
N SER A 140 24.11 4.47 11.20
CA SER A 140 23.77 5.85 11.57
C SER A 140 22.26 6.06 11.66
N PHE A 141 21.48 5.54 10.72
CA PHE A 141 20.01 5.61 10.76
C PHE A 141 19.44 4.85 11.97
N VAL A 142 19.93 3.64 12.24
CA VAL A 142 19.54 2.86 13.43
C VAL A 142 19.92 3.58 14.71
N LEU A 143 21.11 4.17 14.80
CA LEU A 143 21.55 4.95 15.96
C LEU A 143 20.66 6.18 16.19
N VAL A 144 20.26 6.88 15.13
CA VAL A 144 19.31 8.00 15.22
C VAL A 144 17.95 7.51 15.74
N LEU A 145 17.43 6.39 15.23
CA LEU A 145 16.20 5.78 15.75
C LEU A 145 16.32 5.38 17.23
N CYS A 146 17.46 4.82 17.64
CA CYS A 146 17.73 4.50 19.03
C CYS A 146 17.80 5.76 19.91
N LEU A 147 18.42 6.85 19.45
CA LEU A 147 18.45 8.12 20.18
C LEU A 147 17.06 8.74 20.33
N ILE A 148 16.24 8.67 19.27
CA ILE A 148 14.85 9.13 19.30
C ILE A 148 14.00 8.26 20.24
N TYR A 149 14.25 6.95 20.29
CA TYR A 149 13.58 6.05 21.21
C TYR A 149 13.96 6.35 22.67
N VAL A 150 15.26 6.55 22.95
CA VAL A 150 15.75 6.84 24.31
C VAL A 150 15.37 8.24 24.78
N SER A 151 15.09 9.19 23.88
CA SER A 151 14.72 10.56 24.26
C SER A 151 13.30 10.68 24.86
N GLY A 152 12.48 9.64 24.74
CA GLY A 152 11.10 9.62 25.26
C GLY A 152 10.13 10.55 24.52
N VAL A 153 10.58 11.22 23.46
CA VAL A 153 9.79 12.23 22.71
C VAL A 153 8.53 11.62 22.07
N PHE A 154 8.51 10.31 21.85
CA PHE A 154 7.41 9.58 21.23
C PHE A 154 6.85 8.46 22.13
N ASP A 155 7.04 8.53 23.45
CA ASP A 155 6.64 7.46 24.37
C ASP A 155 5.13 7.20 24.35
N GLU A 156 4.32 8.24 24.20
CA GLU A 156 2.86 8.11 24.11
C GLU A 156 2.47 7.37 22.82
N GLU A 157 2.99 7.79 21.66
CA GLU A 157 2.75 7.15 20.37
C GLU A 157 3.28 5.70 20.36
N LEU A 158 4.48 5.46 20.91
CA LEU A 158 5.05 4.13 21.05
C LEU A 158 4.20 3.24 21.95
N GLY A 159 3.61 3.78 23.03
CA GLY A 159 2.64 3.09 23.86
C GLY A 159 1.35 2.73 23.11
N GLN A 160 0.86 3.61 22.23
CA GLN A 160 -0.27 3.33 21.34
C GLN A 160 0.07 2.23 20.32
N TYR A 161 1.30 2.21 19.79
CA TYR A 161 1.77 1.13 18.92
C TYR A 161 1.95 -0.20 19.66
N ALA A 162 2.44 -0.18 20.90
CA ALA A 162 2.62 -1.36 21.74
C ALA A 162 1.29 -1.99 22.12
N SER A 163 0.31 -1.18 22.57
CA SER A 163 -1.06 -1.64 22.85
C SER A 163 -1.74 -2.22 21.61
N ARG A 164 -1.57 -1.58 20.44
CA ARG A 164 -2.02 -2.12 19.15
C ARG A 164 -1.29 -3.40 18.74
N GLY A 165 -0.08 -3.61 19.23
CA GLY A 165 0.71 -4.83 19.06
C GLY A 165 -0.01 -6.08 19.57
N ILE A 166 -0.73 -5.92 20.68
CA ILE A 166 -1.39 -6.99 21.45
C ILE A 166 -2.80 -7.30 20.91
N GLU A 167 -3.41 -6.39 20.15
CA GLU A 167 -4.76 -6.56 19.62
C GLU A 167 -4.83 -7.56 18.45
N GLU A 168 -5.74 -8.54 18.53
CA GLU A 168 -6.00 -9.51 17.46
C GLU A 168 -6.58 -8.80 16.22
N SER A 169 -5.99 -9.06 15.04
CA SER A 169 -6.47 -8.51 13.76
C SER A 169 -7.79 -9.12 13.26
N GLY A 170 -8.36 -10.10 13.98
CA GLY A 170 -9.54 -10.87 13.55
C GLY A 170 -9.28 -11.90 12.43
N ARG A 171 -8.12 -11.84 11.76
CA ARG A 171 -7.74 -12.73 10.64
C ARG A 171 -7.78 -14.22 11.00
N GLY A 172 -7.34 -14.58 12.22
CA GLY A 172 -7.38 -15.96 12.71
C GLY A 172 -8.78 -16.57 12.75
N ARG A 173 -9.84 -15.75 12.74
CA ARG A 173 -11.25 -16.21 12.66
C ARG A 173 -11.85 -16.01 11.28
N LEU A 174 -11.54 -14.88 10.63
CA LEU A 174 -12.09 -14.55 9.31
C LEU A 174 -11.57 -15.49 8.22
N TRP A 175 -10.30 -15.88 8.26
CA TRP A 175 -9.69 -16.68 7.19
C TRP A 175 -10.24 -18.11 7.16
N PRO A 176 -10.36 -18.86 8.28
CA PRO A 176 -10.97 -20.18 8.25
C PRO A 176 -12.42 -20.16 7.74
N ALA A 177 -13.23 -19.21 8.21
CA ALA A 177 -14.61 -19.04 7.73
C ALA A 177 -14.67 -18.68 6.23
N ALA A 178 -13.71 -17.90 5.74
CA ALA A 178 -13.60 -17.60 4.32
C ALA A 178 -13.29 -18.87 3.51
N VAL A 179 -12.30 -19.64 3.96
CA VAL A 179 -11.85 -20.86 3.31
C VAL A 179 -12.97 -21.90 3.25
N GLU A 180 -13.73 -22.08 4.33
CA GLU A 180 -14.89 -22.98 4.35
C GLU A 180 -15.93 -22.61 3.27
N ARG A 181 -16.26 -21.31 3.15
CA ARG A 181 -17.19 -20.84 2.12
C ARG A 181 -16.65 -21.00 0.70
N ILE A 182 -15.34 -20.84 0.51
CA ILE A 182 -14.69 -21.09 -0.78
C ILE A 182 -14.80 -22.57 -1.16
N PHE A 183 -14.60 -23.50 -0.22
CA PHE A 183 -14.77 -24.93 -0.49
C PHE A 183 -16.21 -25.31 -0.85
N ASN A 184 -17.19 -24.59 -0.31
CA ASN A 184 -18.61 -24.80 -0.64
C ASN A 184 -18.99 -24.26 -2.04
N SER A 185 -18.29 -23.25 -2.57
CA SER A 185 -18.49 -22.73 -3.93
C SER A 185 -17.17 -22.32 -4.61
N PRO A 186 -16.35 -23.30 -5.02
CA PRO A 186 -14.96 -23.03 -5.43
C PRO A 186 -14.86 -22.38 -6.82
N TRP A 187 -15.78 -22.69 -7.73
CA TRP A 187 -15.65 -22.29 -9.14
C TRP A 187 -16.20 -20.89 -9.42
N VAL A 188 -17.32 -20.54 -8.79
CA VAL A 188 -18.05 -19.29 -9.06
C VAL A 188 -18.08 -18.35 -7.86
N GLY A 189 -17.68 -18.80 -6.68
CA GLY A 189 -17.78 -18.04 -5.43
C GLY A 189 -19.21 -17.96 -4.92
N VAL A 190 -19.41 -17.21 -3.84
CA VAL A 190 -20.73 -16.95 -3.23
C VAL A 190 -21.38 -15.66 -3.74
N GLY A 191 -20.71 -14.97 -4.67
CA GLY A 191 -21.14 -13.67 -5.19
C GLY A 191 -20.65 -12.51 -4.33
N LEU A 192 -20.40 -11.39 -5.00
CA LEU A 192 -19.84 -10.18 -4.39
C LEU A 192 -20.73 -9.58 -3.29
N ASP A 193 -22.05 -9.77 -3.37
CA ASP A 193 -22.99 -9.24 -2.38
C ASP A 193 -22.99 -10.03 -1.06
N ASP A 194 -22.43 -11.25 -1.04
CA ASP A 194 -22.41 -12.12 0.14
C ASP A 194 -20.98 -12.37 0.67
N ILE A 195 -19.98 -11.60 0.22
CA ILE A 195 -18.58 -11.87 0.60
C ILE A 195 -18.26 -11.62 2.07
N ARG A 196 -19.10 -10.82 2.74
CA ARG A 196 -18.84 -10.38 4.10
C ARG A 196 -19.06 -11.54 5.06
N ILE A 197 -18.17 -11.67 6.02
CA ILE A 197 -18.22 -12.72 7.03
C ILE A 197 -18.78 -12.09 8.29
N ARG A 198 -19.88 -12.66 8.80
CA ARG A 198 -20.49 -12.22 10.04
C ARG A 198 -19.68 -12.70 11.22
N THR A 199 -19.15 -11.77 12.00
CA THR A 199 -18.42 -12.05 13.24
C THR A 199 -19.39 -12.32 14.39
N ARG A 200 -18.92 -12.94 15.49
CA ARG A 200 -19.74 -13.20 16.69
C ARG A 200 -20.33 -11.95 17.33
N SER A 201 -19.73 -10.78 17.09
CA SER A 201 -20.25 -9.48 17.55
C SER A 201 -21.33 -8.90 16.63
N GLY A 202 -21.78 -9.66 15.62
CA GLY A 202 -22.79 -9.25 14.64
C GLY A 202 -22.27 -8.35 13.52
N LYS A 203 -20.99 -7.91 13.59
CA LYS A 203 -20.36 -7.08 12.55
C LYS A 203 -19.98 -7.92 11.33
N GLU A 204 -20.26 -7.37 10.16
CA GLU A 204 -19.86 -7.92 8.86
C GLU A 204 -18.52 -7.34 8.44
N MET A 205 -17.57 -8.22 8.08
CA MET A 205 -16.21 -7.83 7.71
C MET A 205 -15.74 -8.60 6.48
N ASN A 206 -14.94 -7.94 5.64
CA ASN A 206 -14.25 -8.59 4.53
C ASN A 206 -13.08 -9.43 5.05
N PRO A 207 -12.56 -10.40 4.28
CA PRO A 207 -11.50 -11.31 4.75
C PRO A 207 -10.11 -10.65 4.93
N HIS A 208 -9.96 -9.34 4.70
CA HIS A 208 -8.71 -8.59 4.81
C HIS A 208 -7.55 -9.21 4.03
N ASN A 209 -7.87 -9.77 2.86
CA ASN A 209 -6.92 -10.37 1.94
C ASN A 209 -7.55 -10.43 0.54
N PRO A 210 -6.89 -9.88 -0.49
CA PRO A 210 -7.46 -9.80 -1.84
C PRO A 210 -7.62 -11.17 -2.50
N VAL A 211 -6.72 -12.13 -2.24
CA VAL A 211 -6.83 -13.49 -2.79
C VAL A 211 -8.07 -14.19 -2.23
N LEU A 212 -8.26 -14.12 -0.91
CA LEU A 212 -9.47 -14.66 -0.27
C LEU A 212 -10.73 -13.93 -0.75
N HIS A 213 -10.67 -12.61 -0.90
CA HIS A 213 -11.79 -11.81 -1.37
C HIS A 213 -12.22 -12.20 -2.79
N ILE A 214 -11.27 -12.37 -3.72
CA ILE A 214 -11.54 -12.80 -5.10
C ILE A 214 -12.08 -14.23 -5.11
N ALA A 215 -11.42 -15.14 -4.40
CA ALA A 215 -11.82 -16.54 -4.33
C ALA A 215 -13.25 -16.69 -3.81
N LEU A 216 -13.59 -15.95 -2.76
CA LEU A 216 -14.88 -16.02 -2.11
C LEU A 216 -15.97 -15.34 -2.94
N GLY A 217 -15.69 -14.18 -3.55
CA GLY A 217 -16.67 -13.45 -4.36
C GLY A 217 -16.91 -14.02 -5.75
N ALA A 218 -15.87 -14.54 -6.41
CA ALA A 218 -15.90 -14.86 -7.84
C ALA A 218 -15.24 -16.20 -8.22
N GLY A 219 -14.77 -16.98 -7.24
CA GLY A 219 -14.24 -18.33 -7.44
C GLY A 219 -12.79 -18.37 -7.95
N LEU A 220 -12.36 -19.58 -8.33
CA LEU A 220 -10.97 -19.90 -8.67
C LEU A 220 -10.47 -19.27 -9.98
N ILE A 221 -11.31 -19.12 -10.99
CA ILE A 221 -10.87 -18.62 -12.31
C ILE A 221 -10.29 -17.19 -12.19
N PRO A 222 -10.99 -16.22 -11.57
CA PRO A 222 -10.43 -14.88 -11.34
C PRO A 222 -9.19 -14.89 -10.43
N VAL A 223 -9.10 -15.81 -9.47
CA VAL A 223 -7.90 -15.97 -8.63
C VAL A 223 -6.70 -16.35 -9.49
N ILE A 224 -6.84 -17.32 -10.41
CA ILE A 224 -5.77 -17.74 -11.30
C ILE A 224 -5.31 -16.56 -12.18
N CYS A 225 -6.26 -15.79 -12.74
CA CYS A 225 -5.93 -14.58 -13.50
C CYS A 225 -5.17 -13.54 -12.65
N PHE A 226 -5.61 -13.31 -11.42
CA PHE A 226 -4.97 -12.38 -10.50
C PHE A 226 -3.55 -12.84 -10.10
N LEU A 227 -3.37 -14.13 -9.79
CA LEU A 227 -2.05 -14.70 -9.52
C LEU A 227 -1.14 -14.61 -10.76
N GLY A 228 -1.68 -14.87 -11.95
CA GLY A 228 -0.96 -14.68 -13.22
C GLY A 228 -0.51 -13.23 -13.41
N TYR A 229 -1.34 -12.25 -13.05
CA TYR A 229 -0.98 -10.83 -13.06
C TYR A 229 0.16 -10.53 -12.07
N LEU A 230 0.10 -11.05 -10.83
CA LEU A 230 1.18 -10.89 -9.85
C LEU A 230 2.49 -11.53 -10.31
N VAL A 231 2.43 -12.69 -10.97
CA VAL A 231 3.61 -13.34 -11.58
C VAL A 231 4.23 -12.45 -12.66
N ARG A 232 3.40 -11.82 -13.52
CA ARG A 232 3.89 -10.84 -14.52
C ARG A 232 4.58 -9.65 -13.86
N VAL A 233 4.02 -9.10 -12.77
CA VAL A 233 4.68 -8.05 -11.98
C VAL A 233 6.04 -8.54 -11.45
N GLY A 234 6.11 -9.77 -10.94
CA GLY A 234 7.35 -10.38 -10.48
C GLY A 234 8.43 -10.49 -11.58
N PHE A 235 8.04 -10.90 -12.79
CA PHE A 235 8.96 -10.91 -13.92
C PHE A 235 9.42 -9.50 -14.33
N GLY A 236 8.51 -8.51 -14.31
CA GLY A 236 8.83 -7.10 -14.51
C GLY A 236 9.87 -6.60 -13.50
N VAL A 237 9.66 -6.85 -12.21
CA VAL A 237 10.61 -6.53 -11.13
C VAL A 237 11.97 -7.16 -11.37
N ARG A 238 12.01 -8.47 -11.66
CA ARG A 238 13.28 -9.17 -11.95
C ARG A 238 14.02 -8.50 -13.11
N GLY A 239 13.30 -8.15 -14.17
CA GLY A 239 13.88 -7.44 -15.30
C GLY A 239 14.45 -6.08 -14.92
N MET A 240 13.75 -5.33 -14.07
CA MET A 240 14.21 -4.03 -13.58
C MET A 240 15.42 -4.13 -12.66
N MET A 241 15.52 -5.18 -11.84
CA MET A 241 16.68 -5.40 -10.96
C MET A 241 17.97 -5.68 -11.72
N GLN A 242 17.89 -6.21 -12.94
CA GLN A 242 19.05 -6.53 -13.79
C GLN A 242 19.65 -5.30 -14.50
N ARG A 243 18.98 -4.14 -14.48
CA ARG A 243 19.40 -2.95 -15.23
C ARG A 243 19.43 -1.72 -14.32
N VAL A 244 20.33 -0.80 -14.60
CA VAL A 244 20.30 0.52 -13.98
C VAL A 244 19.04 1.24 -14.46
N GLN A 245 18.18 1.60 -13.52
CA GLN A 245 16.96 2.34 -13.81
C GLN A 245 17.23 3.83 -13.66
N VAL A 246 16.71 4.64 -14.58
CA VAL A 246 16.84 6.10 -14.58
C VAL A 246 15.44 6.73 -14.61
N GLY A 247 15.29 7.91 -13.99
CA GLY A 247 14.00 8.61 -13.91
C GLY A 247 12.96 7.83 -13.11
N GLU A 248 11.68 7.96 -13.49
CA GLU A 248 10.55 7.33 -12.78
C GLU A 248 10.69 5.82 -12.59
N ALA A 249 11.38 5.15 -13.51
CA ALA A 249 11.64 3.71 -13.44
C ALA A 249 12.36 3.31 -12.14
N SER A 250 13.23 4.17 -11.62
CA SER A 250 14.00 3.90 -10.41
C SER A 250 13.13 3.93 -9.13
N LEU A 251 11.97 4.61 -9.19
CA LEU A 251 10.99 4.67 -8.11
C LEU A 251 10.13 3.41 -8.02
N LEU A 252 9.94 2.70 -9.14
CA LEU A 252 8.99 1.59 -9.20
C LEU A 252 9.36 0.44 -8.27
N LEU A 253 10.65 0.14 -8.08
CA LEU A 253 11.07 -0.98 -7.22
C LEU A 253 10.72 -0.78 -5.73
N PRO A 254 11.08 0.34 -5.07
CA PRO A 254 10.64 0.60 -3.71
C PRO A 254 9.11 0.69 -3.61
N LEU A 255 8.44 1.26 -4.61
CA LEU A 255 6.97 1.35 -4.66
C LEU A 255 6.28 -0.01 -4.82
N VAL A 256 6.85 -0.95 -5.59
CA VAL A 256 6.34 -2.33 -5.68
C VAL A 256 6.49 -3.04 -4.34
N ALA A 257 7.62 -2.86 -3.65
CA ALA A 257 7.81 -3.44 -2.33
C ALA A 257 6.76 -2.93 -1.34
N PHE A 258 6.49 -1.61 -1.36
CA PHE A 258 5.41 -0.99 -0.59
C PHE A 258 4.03 -1.57 -0.94
N GLY A 259 3.70 -1.65 -2.24
CA GLY A 259 2.42 -2.16 -2.73
C GLY A 259 2.19 -3.65 -2.51
N MET A 260 3.24 -4.48 -2.62
CA MET A 260 3.16 -5.91 -2.28
C MET A 260 2.87 -6.10 -0.80
N PHE A 261 3.52 -5.31 0.06
CA PHE A 261 3.25 -5.36 1.49
C PHE A 261 1.82 -4.90 1.81
N GLU A 262 1.34 -3.85 1.15
CA GLU A 262 -0.04 -3.40 1.28
C GLU A 262 -1.05 -4.49 0.87
N LEU A 263 -0.86 -5.14 -0.28
CA LEU A 263 -1.68 -6.27 -0.72
C LEU A 263 -1.80 -7.40 0.31
N MET A 264 -0.69 -7.73 0.98
CA MET A 264 -0.68 -8.77 2.01
C MET A 264 -1.39 -8.33 3.30
N MET A 265 -1.47 -7.02 3.55
CA MET A 265 -1.93 -6.45 4.81
C MET A 265 -3.26 -5.71 4.71
N LEU A 266 -3.87 -5.68 3.53
CA LEU A 266 -4.94 -4.78 3.13
C LEU A 266 -6.25 -4.99 3.91
N ASP A 267 -6.90 -3.87 4.24
CA ASP A 267 -8.26 -3.79 4.80
C ASP A 267 -9.34 -3.56 3.72
N MET A 268 -8.95 -3.24 2.48
CA MET A 268 -9.88 -2.95 1.39
C MET A 268 -10.19 -4.20 0.55
N ALA A 269 -11.25 -4.08 -0.25
CA ALA A 269 -11.81 -5.17 -1.06
C ALA A 269 -10.83 -5.79 -2.07
N PHE A 270 -9.92 -5.02 -2.66
CA PHE A 270 -9.12 -5.52 -3.79
C PHE A 270 -7.71 -4.93 -3.87
N MET A 271 -7.54 -3.76 -4.49
CA MET A 271 -6.27 -3.04 -4.62
C MET A 271 -6.53 -1.56 -4.46
N SER A 272 -5.62 -0.87 -3.79
CA SER A 272 -5.62 0.59 -3.79
C SER A 272 -5.28 1.14 -5.19
N PRO A 273 -5.80 2.32 -5.58
CA PRO A 273 -5.55 2.87 -6.91
C PRO A 273 -4.07 3.04 -7.26
N TRP A 274 -3.25 3.39 -6.27
CA TRP A 274 -1.81 3.58 -6.45
C TRP A 274 -1.07 2.24 -6.65
N VAL A 275 -1.51 1.14 -6.02
CA VAL A 275 -0.97 -0.20 -6.33
C VAL A 275 -1.29 -0.61 -7.76
N VAL A 276 -2.51 -0.34 -8.23
CA VAL A 276 -2.90 -0.63 -9.63
C VAL A 276 -1.98 0.10 -10.60
N VAL A 277 -1.68 1.38 -10.35
CA VAL A 277 -0.74 2.18 -11.16
C VAL A 277 0.66 1.57 -11.17
N ILE A 278 1.23 1.30 -9.99
CA ILE A 278 2.60 0.78 -9.87
C ILE A 278 2.72 -0.59 -10.55
N PHE A 279 1.77 -1.49 -10.26
CA PHE A 279 1.83 -2.86 -10.78
C PHE A 279 1.53 -2.87 -12.27
N GLY A 280 0.63 -2.02 -12.76
CA GLY A 280 0.38 -1.82 -14.19
C GLY A 280 1.64 -1.39 -14.94
N LEU A 281 2.33 -0.36 -14.43
CA LEU A 281 3.58 0.15 -15.02
C LEU A 281 4.69 -0.90 -15.06
N VAL A 282 4.77 -1.76 -14.03
CA VAL A 282 5.80 -2.81 -13.96
C VAL A 282 5.45 -4.01 -14.83
N ALA A 283 4.18 -4.40 -14.88
CA ALA A 283 3.69 -5.47 -15.76
C ALA A 283 3.84 -5.08 -17.24
N GLY A 284 3.49 -3.85 -17.64
CA GLY A 284 3.64 -3.39 -19.03
C GLY A 284 5.09 -3.36 -19.54
N ARG A 285 6.06 -3.20 -18.63
CA ARG A 285 7.49 -3.27 -18.98
C ARG A 285 8.00 -4.67 -19.31
N PHE A 286 7.25 -5.71 -18.94
CA PHE A 286 7.52 -7.07 -19.40
C PHE A 286 7.20 -7.22 -20.89
N GLU A 287 6.08 -6.67 -21.36
CA GLU A 287 5.66 -6.77 -22.78
C GLU A 287 6.61 -6.03 -23.73
N ALA A 288 7.16 -4.89 -23.30
CA ALA A 288 8.18 -4.16 -24.07
C ALA A 288 9.52 -4.94 -24.26
N ARG A 289 9.71 -6.09 -23.60
CA ARG A 289 10.88 -6.97 -23.79
C ARG A 289 10.68 -8.07 -24.84
N ASP A 290 9.44 -8.32 -25.26
CA ASP A 290 9.12 -9.39 -26.21
C ASP A 290 8.47 -8.80 -27.48
N PRO A 291 9.21 -8.03 -28.30
CA PRO A 291 8.79 -7.79 -29.67
C PRO A 291 8.98 -9.11 -30.41
N ARG A 292 7.92 -9.90 -30.51
CA ARG A 292 7.84 -10.89 -31.59
C ARG A 292 7.74 -10.17 -32.93
#